data_AF-A0A1Q7D018-F1
#
_entry.id   AF-A0A1Q7D018-F1
#
_cell.length_a   1.000
_cell.length_b   1.000
_cell.length_c   1.000
_cell.angle_alpha   90.00
_cell.angle_beta   90.00
_cell.angle_gamma   90.00
#
_symmetry.space_group_name_H-M   'P 1'
#
loop_
_entity.id
_entity.type
_entity.pdbx_description
1 polymer ?
#
loop_
_entity_poly.entity_id
_entity_poly.type
_entity_poly.pdbx_seq_one_letter_code
_entity_poly.pdbx_strand_id
1 'polypeptide(L)'
;MVEAAAAFVAWLGVSMIVLADGRRGLGLGVALAGLGLAAIVFQGHGLVAAAALAVGAAIAAARRLVSGSAGWQIMPPGSTPRLVLCIGAGLLALWIGFGITTGTGAALRFAVMSVVGLAGARVLASDDPAVLLTAVALLALAIAAAAGLSHSAPGMWPYVAAGLIAAAVGWLPVRTPDAA
;
A
#
# COMPACT_ATOMS: atom_id res chain seq x y z
N MET A 1 3.05 -5.37 -20.49
CA MET A 1 3.66 -6.35 -19.55
C MET A 1 4.20 -5.69 -18.28
N VAL A 2 4.95 -4.59 -18.40
CA VAL A 2 5.52 -3.87 -17.23
C VAL A 2 4.45 -3.41 -16.23
N GLU A 3 3.33 -2.85 -16.68
CA GLU A 3 2.24 -2.42 -15.79
C GLU A 3 1.61 -3.56 -14.99
N ALA A 4 1.40 -4.72 -15.63
CA ALA A 4 0.85 -5.90 -14.97
C ALA A 4 1.80 -6.45 -13.90
N ALA A 5 3.10 -6.48 -14.21
CA ALA A 5 4.13 -6.86 -13.24
C ALA A 5 4.17 -5.88 -12.06
N ALA A 6 4.12 -4.57 -12.33
CA ALA A 6 4.11 -3.54 -11.29
C ALA A 6 2.86 -3.63 -10.40
N ALA A 7 1.70 -3.92 -10.98
CA ALA A 7 0.47 -4.11 -10.23
C ALA A 7 0.48 -5.39 -9.38
N PHE A 8 1.09 -6.46 -9.90
CA PHE A 8 1.35 -7.67 -9.13
C PHE A 8 2.32 -7.41 -7.97
N VAL A 9 3.39 -6.64 -8.19
CA VAL A 9 4.31 -6.22 -7.12
C VAL A 9 3.58 -5.39 -6.06
N ALA A 10 2.66 -4.50 -6.48
CA ALA A 10 1.85 -3.73 -5.55
C ALA A 10 0.95 -4.62 -4.67
N TRP A 11 0.30 -5.60 -5.29
CA TRP A 11 -0.52 -6.61 -4.59
C TRP A 11 0.31 -7.47 -3.63
N LEU A 12 1.50 -7.93 -4.04
CA LEU A 12 2.41 -8.66 -3.17
C LEU A 12 2.87 -7.82 -1.98
N GLY A 13 3.20 -6.55 -2.21
CA GLY A 13 3.62 -5.63 -1.16
C GLY A 13 2.54 -5.43 -0.09
N VAL A 14 1.29 -5.18 -0.49
CA VAL A 14 0.18 -5.05 0.49
C VAL A 14 -0.17 -6.38 1.15
N SER A 15 -0.09 -7.51 0.43
CA SER A 15 -0.31 -8.84 1.01
C SER A 15 0.72 -9.16 2.09
N MET A 16 1.97 -8.74 1.87
CA MET A 16 3.04 -8.86 2.86
C MET A 16 2.74 -8.09 4.15
N ILE A 17 2.14 -6.90 4.06
CA ILE A 17 1.73 -6.11 5.24
C ILE A 17 0.59 -6.78 6.00
N VAL A 18 -0.32 -7.46 5.30
CA VAL A 18 -1.41 -8.19 5.95
C VAL A 18 -0.90 -9.44 6.67
N LEU A 19 0.11 -10.10 6.10
CA LEU A 19 0.63 -11.37 6.63
C LEU A 19 1.77 -11.21 7.65
N ALA A 20 2.46 -10.08 7.65
CA ALA A 20 3.58 -9.81 8.53
C ALA A 20 3.19 -8.82 9.63
N ASP A 21 3.49 -9.18 10.88
CA ASP A 21 3.36 -8.28 12.02
C ASP A 21 4.72 -7.66 12.44
N GLY A 22 5.82 -8.11 11.82
CA GLY A 22 7.18 -7.67 12.16
C GLY A 22 7.64 -6.47 11.34
N ARG A 23 8.51 -5.63 11.94
CA ARG A 23 9.02 -4.40 11.33
C ARG A 23 9.67 -4.58 9.95
N ARG A 24 10.33 -5.74 9.71
CA ARG A 24 10.96 -6.05 8.41
C ARG A 24 9.93 -6.37 7.33
N GLY A 25 8.89 -7.13 7.70
CA GLY A 25 7.81 -7.47 6.77
C GLY A 25 6.99 -6.24 6.40
N LEU A 26 6.67 -5.40 7.38
CA LEU A 26 6.00 -4.12 7.16
C LEU A 26 6.83 -3.18 6.28
N GLY A 27 8.13 -3.02 6.56
CA GLY A 27 9.01 -2.16 5.78
C GLY A 27 9.14 -2.61 4.33
N LEU A 28 9.39 -3.91 4.11
CA LEU A 28 9.48 -4.46 2.76
C LEU A 28 8.15 -4.39 2.01
N GLY A 29 7.02 -4.68 2.68
CA GLY A 29 5.71 -4.59 2.07
C GLY A 29 5.36 -3.17 1.61
N VAL A 30 5.69 -2.15 2.41
CA VAL A 30 5.51 -0.74 2.03
C VAL A 30 6.40 -0.37 0.84
N ALA A 31 7.66 -0.82 0.85
CA ALA A 31 8.57 -0.57 -0.27
C ALA A 31 8.06 -1.21 -1.58
N LEU A 32 7.62 -2.48 -1.54
CA LEU A 32 7.08 -3.17 -2.70
C LEU A 32 5.77 -2.53 -3.19
N ALA A 33 4.84 -2.24 -2.28
CA ALA A 33 3.57 -1.59 -2.62
C ALA A 33 3.78 -0.21 -3.24
N GLY A 34 4.65 0.59 -2.63
CA GLY A 34 5.00 1.94 -3.11
C GLY A 34 5.71 1.91 -4.46
N LEU A 35 6.69 1.02 -4.66
CA LEU A 35 7.38 0.87 -5.94
C LEU A 35 6.44 0.39 -7.04
N GLY A 36 5.56 -0.57 -6.76
CA GLY A 36 4.55 -1.04 -7.70
C GLY A 36 3.62 0.09 -8.14
N LEU A 37 3.08 0.87 -7.19
CA LEU A 37 2.24 2.03 -7.49
C LEU A 37 3.00 3.12 -8.27
N ALA A 38 4.22 3.46 -7.84
CA ALA A 38 5.05 4.47 -8.51
C ALA A 38 5.37 4.07 -9.95
N ALA A 39 5.69 2.79 -10.20
CA ALA A 39 6.00 2.28 -11.53
C ALA A 39 4.78 2.34 -12.47
N ILE A 40 3.56 2.10 -11.97
CA ILE A 40 2.33 2.26 -12.77
C ILE A 40 2.07 3.74 -13.05
N VAL A 41 2.17 4.60 -12.04
CA VAL A 41 1.93 6.05 -12.18
C VAL A 41 2.95 6.69 -13.13
N PHE A 42 4.20 6.24 -13.12
CA PHE A 42 5.25 6.73 -14.02
C PHE A 42 4.85 6.66 -15.50
N GLN A 43 4.20 5.57 -15.91
CA GLN A 43 3.82 5.34 -17.30
C GLN A 43 2.74 6.32 -17.78
N GLY A 44 1.84 6.74 -16.89
CA GLY A 44 0.71 7.61 -17.25
C GLY A 44 0.88 9.08 -16.90
N HIS A 45 1.67 9.41 -15.87
CA HIS A 45 1.65 10.72 -15.21
C HIS A 45 3.05 11.33 -14.99
N GLY A 46 4.09 10.68 -15.53
CA GLY A 46 5.45 11.21 -15.58
C GLY A 46 6.29 11.01 -14.32
N LEU A 47 7.54 11.45 -14.41
CA LEU A 47 8.59 11.19 -13.41
C LEU A 47 8.28 11.82 -12.05
N VAL A 48 7.74 13.04 -12.02
CA VAL A 48 7.53 13.80 -10.77
C VAL A 48 6.49 13.13 -9.88
N ALA A 49 5.36 12.69 -10.46
CA ALA A 49 4.31 11.98 -9.72
C ALA A 49 4.81 10.64 -9.15
N ALA A 50 5.54 9.88 -9.98
CA ALA A 50 6.14 8.61 -9.56
C ALA A 50 7.20 8.81 -8.46
N ALA A 51 8.06 9.82 -8.60
CA ALA A 51 9.10 10.14 -7.63
C ALA A 51 8.50 10.55 -6.29
N ALA A 52 7.43 11.35 -6.27
CA ALA A 52 6.76 11.74 -5.03
C ALA A 52 6.22 10.52 -4.25
N LEU A 53 5.56 9.59 -4.94
CA LEU A 53 5.08 8.34 -4.33
C LEU A 53 6.24 7.45 -3.87
N ALA A 54 7.28 7.28 -4.70
CA ALA A 54 8.42 6.45 -4.39
C ALA A 54 9.21 6.97 -3.18
N VAL A 55 9.44 8.28 -3.10
CA VAL A 55 10.13 8.92 -1.98
C VAL A 55 9.30 8.80 -0.70
N GLY A 56 8.00 9.08 -0.76
CA GLY A 56 7.10 8.92 0.40
C GLY A 56 7.07 7.48 0.92
N ALA A 57 6.98 6.50 0.02
CA ALA A 57 7.02 5.08 0.37
C ALA A 57 8.40 4.65 0.92
N ALA A 58 9.50 5.14 0.34
CA ALA A 58 10.84 4.84 0.80
C ALA A 58 11.09 5.37 2.22
N ILE A 59 10.65 6.60 2.51
CA ILE A 59 10.74 7.19 3.85
C ILE A 59 9.88 6.37 4.84
N ALA A 60 8.64 6.05 4.47
CA ALA A 60 7.75 5.23 5.31
C ALA A 60 8.35 3.84 5.60
N ALA A 61 8.91 3.19 4.58
CA ALA A 61 9.59 1.89 4.71
C ALA A 61 10.82 1.98 5.61
N ALA A 62 11.68 2.98 5.41
CA ALA A 62 12.88 3.19 6.22
C ALA A 62 12.53 3.44 7.69
N ARG A 63 11.50 4.26 7.97
CA ARG A 63 11.02 4.48 9.33
C ARG A 63 10.52 3.20 9.98
N ARG A 64 9.86 2.32 9.22
CA ARG A 64 9.40 1.02 9.74
C ARG A 64 10.52 0.07 10.07
N LEU A 65 11.64 0.09 9.35
CA LEU A 65 12.80 -0.74 9.72
C LEU A 65 13.37 -0.39 11.10
N VAL A 66 13.17 0.86 11.54
CA VAL A 66 13.65 1.36 12.84
C VAL A 66 12.57 1.28 13.93
N SER A 67 11.29 1.29 13.58
CA SER A 67 10.16 1.36 14.53
C SER A 67 9.25 0.12 14.48
N GLY A 68 9.10 -0.57 15.62
CA GLY A 68 8.20 -1.72 15.78
C GLY A 68 8.89 -2.98 16.33
N SER A 69 8.13 -4.07 16.43
CA SER A 69 8.59 -5.37 16.91
C SER A 69 9.71 -5.92 16.01
N ALA A 70 10.77 -6.45 16.63
CA ALA A 70 11.90 -6.98 15.89
C ALA A 70 11.53 -8.28 15.15
N GLY A 71 11.98 -8.41 13.91
CA GLY A 71 11.82 -9.63 13.10
C GLY A 71 10.85 -9.46 11.92
N TRP A 72 10.51 -10.59 11.32
CA TRP A 72 9.58 -10.68 10.20
C TRP A 72 8.16 -10.98 10.64
N GLN A 73 7.99 -11.83 11.66
CA GLN A 73 6.70 -12.34 12.16
C GLN A 73 5.70 -12.65 11.02
N ILE A 74 6.20 -13.37 10.00
CA ILE A 74 5.35 -13.85 8.90
C ILE A 74 4.54 -15.02 9.43
N MET A 75 3.22 -14.97 9.24
CA MET A 75 2.29 -16.05 9.64
C MET A 75 2.39 -16.44 11.13
N PRO A 76 1.98 -15.56 12.05
CA PRO A 76 1.67 -16.01 13.40
C PRO A 76 0.54 -17.07 13.39
N PRO A 77 0.42 -17.88 14.45
CA PRO A 77 -0.68 -18.84 14.59
C PRO A 77 -2.03 -18.13 14.41
N GLY A 78 -2.93 -18.69 13.58
CA GLY A 78 -4.21 -18.06 13.24
C GLY A 78 -4.19 -17.14 12.01
N SER A 79 -3.14 -17.21 11.17
CA SER A 79 -2.99 -16.41 9.94
C SER A 79 -3.78 -16.93 8.73
N THR A 80 -4.43 -18.09 8.82
CA THR A 80 -5.23 -18.70 7.72
C THR A 80 -6.32 -17.76 7.17
N PRO A 81 -7.13 -17.08 8.00
CA PRO A 81 -8.12 -16.11 7.51
C PRO A 81 -7.47 -14.94 6.76
N ARG A 82 -6.30 -14.46 7.21
CA ARG A 82 -5.56 -13.36 6.56
C ARG A 82 -5.07 -13.77 5.17
N LEU A 83 -4.58 -15.01 5.03
CA LEU A 83 -4.16 -15.56 3.75
C LEU A 83 -5.33 -15.72 2.78
N VAL A 84 -6.46 -16.24 3.25
CA VAL A 84 -7.69 -16.35 2.43
C VAL A 84 -8.16 -14.96 2.00
N LEU A 85 -8.10 -13.96 2.89
CA LEU A 85 -8.44 -12.57 2.56
C LEU A 85 -7.52 -11.99 1.48
N CYS A 86 -6.20 -12.21 1.55
CA CYS A 86 -5.24 -11.76 0.54
C CYS A 86 -5.52 -12.38 -0.84
N ILE A 87 -5.75 -13.71 -0.88
CA ILE A 87 -6.04 -14.43 -2.13
C ILE A 87 -7.40 -13.99 -2.69
N GLY A 88 -8.44 -14.00 -1.85
CA GLY A 88 -9.80 -13.64 -2.25
C GLY A 88 -9.90 -12.20 -2.74
N ALA A 89 -9.33 -11.24 -2.00
CA ALA A 89 -9.31 -9.83 -2.40
C ALA A 89 -8.49 -9.62 -3.68
N GLY A 90 -7.36 -10.32 -3.83
CA GLY A 90 -6.56 -10.30 -5.05
C GLY A 90 -7.33 -10.80 -6.27
N LEU A 91 -7.96 -11.97 -6.17
CA LEU A 91 -8.76 -12.54 -7.26
C LEU A 91 -9.95 -11.65 -7.60
N LEU A 92 -10.65 -11.10 -6.60
CA LEU A 92 -11.79 -10.22 -6.80
C LEU A 92 -11.36 -8.89 -7.44
N ALA A 93 -10.29 -8.26 -6.97
CA ALA A 93 -9.75 -7.05 -7.58
C ALA A 93 -9.26 -7.31 -9.00
N LEU A 94 -8.65 -8.47 -9.27
CA LEU A 94 -8.19 -8.85 -10.60
C LEU A 94 -9.38 -9.02 -11.54
N TRP A 95 -10.42 -9.72 -11.08
CA TRP A 95 -11.66 -9.90 -11.82
C TRP A 95 -12.35 -8.58 -12.15
N ILE A 96 -12.42 -7.64 -11.20
CA ILE A 96 -13.00 -6.30 -11.46
C ILE A 96 -12.12 -5.52 -12.45
N GLY A 97 -10.82 -5.46 -12.19
CA GLY A 97 -9.87 -4.67 -12.99
C GLY A 97 -9.77 -5.14 -14.45
N PHE A 98 -9.70 -6.46 -14.66
CA PHE A 98 -9.57 -7.04 -16.02
C PHE A 98 -10.90 -7.42 -16.65
N GLY A 99 -11.84 -7.99 -15.88
CA GLY A 99 -13.08 -8.56 -16.40
C GLY A 99 -14.20 -7.55 -16.61
N ILE A 100 -14.34 -6.55 -15.71
CA ILE A 100 -15.44 -5.58 -15.79
C ILE A 100 -15.00 -4.28 -16.46
N THR A 101 -13.82 -3.76 -16.11
CA THR A 101 -13.38 -2.42 -16.56
C THR A 101 -12.51 -2.43 -17.81
N THR A 102 -12.69 -3.42 -18.69
CA THR A 102 -11.88 -3.66 -19.90
C THR A 102 -11.45 -2.35 -20.57
N GLY A 103 -10.14 -2.10 -20.68
CA GLY A 103 -9.60 -0.86 -21.23
C GLY A 103 -8.26 -0.44 -20.61
N THR A 104 -7.75 0.72 -21.04
CA THR A 104 -6.52 1.31 -20.50
C THR A 104 -6.66 1.58 -18.99
N GLY A 105 -5.57 1.36 -18.24
CA GLY A 105 -5.54 1.56 -16.79
C GLY A 105 -6.06 0.39 -15.93
N ALA A 106 -6.36 -0.78 -16.52
CA ALA A 106 -6.79 -1.97 -15.76
C ALA A 106 -5.79 -2.37 -14.64
N ALA A 107 -4.49 -2.28 -14.92
CA ALA A 107 -3.44 -2.56 -13.95
C ALA A 107 -3.47 -1.58 -12.76
N LEU A 108 -3.71 -0.29 -13.02
CA LEU A 108 -3.83 0.73 -11.96
C LEU A 108 -5.08 0.50 -11.10
N ARG A 109 -6.22 0.17 -11.72
CA ARG A 109 -7.45 -0.18 -10.99
C ARG A 109 -7.25 -1.39 -10.08
N PHE A 110 -6.64 -2.44 -10.61
CA PHE A 110 -6.31 -3.65 -9.84
C PHE A 110 -5.42 -3.32 -8.63
N ALA A 111 -4.33 -2.57 -8.84
CA ALA A 111 -3.40 -2.19 -7.79
C ALA A 111 -4.10 -1.34 -6.71
N VAL A 112 -4.84 -0.31 -7.12
CA VAL A 112 -5.58 0.58 -6.20
C VAL A 112 -6.61 -0.20 -5.38
N MET A 113 -7.46 -1.01 -6.02
CA MET A 113 -8.49 -1.80 -5.32
C MET A 113 -7.87 -2.79 -4.34
N SER A 114 -6.79 -3.48 -4.73
CA SER A 114 -6.07 -4.42 -3.87
C SER A 114 -5.47 -3.72 -2.66
N VAL A 115 -4.76 -2.59 -2.88
CA VAL A 115 -4.11 -1.86 -1.80
C VAL A 115 -5.13 -1.25 -0.85
N VAL A 116 -6.18 -0.59 -1.37
CA VAL A 116 -7.24 0.01 -0.54
C VAL A 116 -7.99 -1.07 0.24
N GLY A 117 -8.37 -2.18 -0.40
CA GLY A 117 -9.11 -3.26 0.25
C GLY A 117 -8.31 -3.93 1.36
N LEU A 118 -7.06 -4.29 1.09
CA LEU A 118 -6.21 -5.00 2.06
C LEU A 118 -5.66 -4.08 3.16
N ALA A 119 -5.27 -2.85 2.82
CA ALA A 119 -4.87 -1.87 3.83
C ALA A 119 -6.07 -1.47 4.71
N GLY A 120 -7.25 -1.25 4.13
CA GLY A 120 -8.48 -0.97 4.88
C GLY A 120 -8.86 -2.11 5.82
N ALA A 121 -8.83 -3.35 5.34
CA ALA A 121 -9.04 -4.53 6.18
C ALA A 121 -8.03 -4.58 7.34
N ARG A 122 -6.76 -4.20 7.09
CA ARG A 122 -5.73 -4.21 8.12
C ARG A 122 -5.88 -3.08 9.14
N VAL A 123 -6.40 -1.91 8.74
CA VAL A 123 -6.81 -0.85 9.68
C VAL A 123 -7.92 -1.34 10.61
N LEU A 124 -8.91 -2.06 10.07
CA LEU A 124 -10.04 -2.55 10.87
C LEU A 124 -9.67 -3.74 11.79
N ALA A 125 -8.61 -4.47 11.47
CA ALA A 125 -8.26 -5.73 12.15
C ALA A 125 -7.01 -5.65 13.04
N SER A 126 -6.39 -4.48 13.20
CA SER A 126 -5.15 -4.35 13.97
C SER A 126 -5.26 -3.33 15.08
N ASP A 127 -4.93 -3.75 16.31
CA ASP A 127 -4.73 -2.85 17.43
C ASP A 127 -3.28 -2.36 17.53
N ASP A 128 -2.34 -3.01 16.83
CA ASP A 128 -0.95 -2.58 16.79
C ASP A 128 -0.82 -1.25 16.01
N PRO A 129 -0.37 -0.17 16.67
CA PRO A 129 -0.23 1.14 16.04
C PRO A 129 0.80 1.16 14.90
N ALA A 130 1.82 0.31 14.96
CA ALA A 130 2.79 0.20 13.88
C ALA A 130 2.15 -0.28 12.58
N VAL A 131 1.26 -1.26 12.68
CA VAL A 131 0.50 -1.83 11.56
C VAL A 131 -0.58 -0.87 11.07
N LEU A 132 -1.26 -0.16 11.99
CA LEU A 132 -2.26 0.86 11.63
C LEU A 132 -1.64 1.97 10.80
N LEU A 133 -0.54 2.54 11.26
CA LEU A 133 0.13 3.65 10.59
C LEU A 133 0.73 3.23 9.24
N THR A 134 1.21 1.98 9.06
CA THR A 134 1.62 1.51 7.72
C THR A 134 0.44 1.36 6.77
N ALA A 135 -0.68 0.82 7.25
CA ALA A 135 -1.88 0.67 6.45
C ALA A 135 -2.44 2.04 6.04
N VAL A 136 -2.44 3.03 6.93
CA VAL A 136 -2.82 4.43 6.63
C VAL A 136 -1.89 5.06 5.59
N ALA A 137 -0.58 4.87 5.71
CA ALA A 137 0.38 5.37 4.72
C ALA A 137 0.12 4.76 3.33
N LEU A 138 -0.17 3.47 3.25
CA LEU A 138 -0.54 2.82 1.99
C LEU A 138 -1.88 3.28 1.43
N LEU A 139 -2.89 3.50 2.28
CA LEU A 139 -4.17 4.07 1.87
C LEU A 139 -3.97 5.44 1.22
N ALA A 140 -3.17 6.32 1.83
CA ALA A 140 -2.87 7.63 1.26
C ALA A 140 -2.22 7.52 -0.13
N LEU A 141 -1.20 6.66 -0.29
CA LEU A 141 -0.53 6.43 -1.58
C LEU A 141 -1.48 5.84 -2.62
N ALA A 142 -2.33 4.89 -2.25
CA ALA A 142 -3.30 4.27 -3.15
C ALA A 142 -4.39 5.25 -3.59
N ILE A 143 -4.86 6.13 -2.69
CA ILE A 143 -5.83 7.19 -3.02
C ILE A 143 -5.22 8.19 -4.01
N ALA A 144 -3.96 8.58 -3.83
CA ALA A 144 -3.28 9.43 -4.81
C ALA A 144 -3.06 8.71 -6.15
N ALA A 145 -2.70 7.44 -6.14
CA ALA A 145 -2.61 6.65 -7.36
C ALA A 145 -3.98 6.56 -8.08
N ALA A 146 -5.08 6.47 -7.32
CA ALA A 146 -6.44 6.49 -7.85
C ALA A 146 -6.80 7.81 -8.55
N ALA A 147 -6.20 8.95 -8.17
CA ALA A 147 -6.39 10.21 -8.89
C ALA A 147 -5.99 10.08 -10.38
N GLY A 148 -4.99 9.24 -10.67
CA GLY A 148 -4.56 8.95 -12.04
C GLY A 148 -5.54 8.11 -12.87
N LEU A 149 -6.69 7.71 -12.31
CA LEU A 149 -7.79 7.09 -13.04
C LEU A 149 -8.81 8.11 -13.56
N SER A 150 -8.69 9.38 -13.17
CA SER A 150 -9.64 10.41 -13.58
C SER A 150 -9.37 10.92 -15.01
N HIS A 151 -10.43 11.30 -15.73
CA HIS A 151 -10.34 11.80 -17.11
C HIS A 151 -9.80 13.23 -17.19
N SER A 152 -9.82 13.97 -16.09
CA SER A 152 -9.18 15.28 -15.97
C SER A 152 -7.76 15.08 -15.50
N ALA A 153 -6.76 15.58 -16.23
CA ALA A 153 -5.36 15.47 -15.82
C ALA A 153 -5.20 15.98 -14.38
N PRO A 154 -4.98 15.10 -13.39
CA PRO A 154 -4.77 15.53 -12.03
C PRO A 154 -3.47 16.32 -12.04
N GLY A 155 -3.47 17.52 -11.43
CA GLY A 155 -2.22 18.19 -11.15
C GLY A 155 -1.30 17.30 -10.29
N MET A 156 -0.02 17.65 -10.16
CA MET A 156 0.92 16.86 -9.36
C MET A 156 0.57 16.75 -7.85
N TRP A 157 -0.36 17.58 -7.38
CA TRP A 157 -0.68 17.79 -5.98
C TRP A 157 -1.10 16.53 -5.20
N PRO A 158 -1.98 15.63 -5.72
CA PRO A 158 -2.40 14.43 -4.98
C PRO A 158 -1.21 13.52 -4.65
N TYR A 159 -0.27 13.38 -5.59
CA TYR A 159 0.92 12.54 -5.41
C TYR A 159 1.89 13.12 -4.38
N VAL A 160 2.11 14.44 -4.44
CA VAL A 160 2.95 15.15 -3.46
C VAL A 160 2.32 15.09 -2.07
N ALA A 161 1.02 15.38 -1.96
CA ALA A 161 0.29 15.32 -0.70
C ALA A 161 0.32 13.91 -0.08
N ALA A 162 0.07 12.86 -0.87
CA ALA A 162 0.14 11.50 -0.37
C ALA A 162 1.56 11.06 -0.01
N GLY A 163 2.57 11.47 -0.76
CA GLY A 163 3.97 11.21 -0.42
C GLY A 163 4.36 11.85 0.92
N LEU A 164 3.93 13.10 1.15
CA LEU A 164 4.10 13.79 2.43
C LEU A 164 3.35 13.10 3.57
N ILE A 165 2.09 12.69 3.36
CA ILE A 165 1.31 11.97 4.37
C ILE A 165 1.97 10.64 4.72
N ALA A 166 2.36 9.86 3.71
CA ALA A 166 3.00 8.56 3.91
C ALA A 166 4.31 8.69 4.71
N ALA A 167 5.11 9.71 4.41
CA ALA A 167 6.30 10.05 5.18
C ALA A 167 5.94 10.48 6.62
N ALA A 168 5.02 11.44 6.75
CA ALA A 168 4.62 12.08 8.02
C ALA A 168 4.12 11.07 9.06
N VAL A 169 3.33 10.09 8.61
CA VAL A 169 2.70 9.07 9.46
C VAL A 169 3.73 8.23 10.23
N GLY A 170 4.95 8.07 9.72
CA GLY A 170 6.05 7.37 10.39
C GLY A 170 6.68 8.11 11.58
N TRP A 171 6.26 9.36 11.85
CA TRP A 171 6.70 10.16 13.00
C TRP A 171 5.59 10.46 14.00
N LEU A 172 4.36 10.02 13.75
CA LEU A 172 3.27 10.20 14.70
C LEU A 172 3.55 9.42 15.99
N PRO A 173 3.48 10.07 17.17
CA PRO A 173 3.69 9.40 18.44
C PRO A 173 2.55 8.41 18.69
N VAL A 174 2.92 7.15 18.89
CA VAL A 174 2.01 6.11 19.28
C VAL A 174 1.78 6.23 20.79
N ARG A 175 0.63 6.76 21.20
CA ARG A 175 0.21 6.71 22.60
C ARG A 175 -0.38 5.32 22.87
N THR A 176 0.33 4.50 23.63
CA THR A 176 -0.27 3.35 24.29
C THR A 176 -1.24 3.88 25.35
N PRO A 177 -2.51 3.45 25.39
CA PRO A 177 -3.39 3.80 26.50
C PRO A 177 -2.78 3.27 27.79
N ASP A 178 -2.50 4.17 28.74
CA ASP A 178 -2.13 3.78 30.11
C ASP A 178 -3.32 3.03 30.69
N ALA A 179 -3.11 1.76 31.04
CA ALA A 179 -4.08 1.01 31.81
C ALA A 179 -4.18 1.67 33.20
N ALA A 180 -5.28 2.38 33.44
CA ALA A 180 -5.69 2.89 34.74
C ALA A 180 -6.32 1.78 35.59
#